data_AF-A0A1G3ASF8-F1
#
_entry.id   AF-A0A1G3ASF8-F1
#
_cell.length_a   1.000
_cell.length_b   1.000
_cell.length_c   1.000
_cell.angle_alpha   90.00
_cell.angle_beta   90.00
_cell.angle_gamma   90.00
#
_symmetry.space_group_name_H-M   'P 1'
#
loop_
_entity.id
_entity.type
_entity.pdbx_description
1 polymer ?
#
loop_
_entity_poly.entity_id
_entity_poly.type
_entity_poly.pdbx_seq_one_letter_code
_entity_poly.pdbx_strand_id
1 'polypeptide(L)'
;MRNCIGIDVAKQYFDLHILKTGQDRRMDNSTDGIRRCVALCNKIRPELIVMEATGGYELTLAATLQAEGFAVAVVNPRRIRDFARAAGQIAKTDRLDARIIAQFASTMEPMPTERINENTQKLKALVARRSQLVGLHTAESNRLEHADGKEIRRSITAVVKVIEAQLKTIDRQITEHIENTPQLRQRSEIIDSVPGIGPTTANMLVTELPELGRLNRRQIAALIGVAPMARDSGSFRGKRMTGGGRKKIRSRLFMPTLVAVRHNPILRAYYNKLLSRGKCKMVALVAVMRKLICIMNTMTKNNQKWNPNLIKIA
;
A
#
# COMPACT_ATOMS: atom_id res chain seq x y z
N MET A 1 7.20 9.74 30.00
CA MET A 1 6.37 9.47 28.80
C MET A 1 6.97 10.22 27.63
N ARG A 2 7.07 9.60 26.44
CA ARG A 2 7.52 10.30 25.23
C ARG A 2 6.60 11.47 24.90
N ASN A 3 7.18 12.52 24.32
CA ASN A 3 6.43 13.69 23.91
C ASN A 3 5.78 13.46 22.53
N CYS A 4 4.72 12.65 22.48
CA CYS A 4 4.01 12.35 21.24
C CYS A 4 2.69 13.14 21.14
N ILE A 5 2.30 13.48 19.91
CA ILE A 5 1.00 14.04 19.60
C ILE A 5 0.23 13.05 18.72
N GLY A 6 -1.00 12.72 19.10
CA GLY A 6 -1.94 12.00 18.25
C GLY A 6 -2.93 12.97 17.62
N ILE A 7 -3.20 12.82 16.34
CA ILE A 7 -4.14 13.66 15.59
C ILE A 7 -5.16 12.79 14.88
N ASP A 8 -6.44 13.02 15.16
CA ASP A 8 -7.54 12.48 14.37
C ASP A 8 -8.06 13.56 13.42
N VAL A 9 -8.14 13.25 12.12
CA VAL A 9 -8.42 14.24 11.07
C VAL A 9 -9.79 14.00 10.44
N ALA A 10 -10.65 15.00 10.53
CA ALA A 10 -11.91 15.04 9.82
C ALA A 10 -11.88 16.07 8.68
N LYS A 11 -12.96 16.11 7.90
CA LYS A 11 -13.08 17.03 6.75
C LYS A 11 -13.00 18.50 7.15
N GLN A 12 -13.62 18.88 8.27
CA GLN A 12 -13.75 20.29 8.70
C GLN A 12 -12.78 20.69 9.81
N TYR A 13 -12.35 19.73 10.63
CA TYR A 13 -11.50 19.96 11.80
C TYR A 13 -10.61 18.75 12.03
N PHE A 14 -9.64 18.91 12.92
CA PHE A 14 -8.86 17.82 13.48
C PHE A 14 -8.70 18.00 14.99
N ASP A 15 -8.73 16.89 15.70
CA ASP A 15 -8.52 16.83 17.15
C ASP A 15 -7.11 16.34 17.44
N LEU A 16 -6.43 17.00 18.37
CA LEU A 16 -5.08 16.69 18.81
C LEU A 16 -5.10 16.28 20.27
N HIS A 17 -4.34 15.26 20.61
CA HIS A 17 -4.03 14.89 21.98
C HIS A 17 -2.52 14.94 22.22
N ILE A 18 -2.08 15.72 23.21
CA ILE A 18 -0.68 15.85 23.59
C ILE A 18 -0.41 14.91 24.75
N LEU A 19 0.31 13.81 24.51
CA LEU A 19 0.45 12.73 25.49
C LEU A 19 1.15 13.18 26.79
N LYS A 20 2.15 14.06 26.67
CA LYS A 20 2.94 14.53 27.82
C LYS A 20 2.13 15.37 28.80
N THR A 21 1.20 16.19 28.31
CA THR A 21 0.40 17.10 29.13
C THR A 21 -1.03 16.62 29.35
N GLY A 22 -1.47 15.60 28.60
CA GLY A 22 -2.85 15.12 28.60
C GLY A 22 -3.85 16.10 27.99
N GLN A 23 -3.38 17.16 27.31
CA GLN A 23 -4.25 18.21 26.78
C GLN A 23 -4.84 17.82 25.42
N ASP A 24 -6.14 18.08 25.28
CA ASP A 24 -6.87 17.99 24.02
C ASP A 24 -7.02 19.37 23.37
N ARG A 25 -6.89 19.44 22.05
CA ARG A 25 -7.15 20.65 21.26
C ARG A 25 -7.91 20.29 20.00
N ARG A 26 -8.79 21.18 19.55
CA ARG A 26 -9.45 21.08 18.24
C ARG A 26 -9.05 22.27 17.40
N MET A 27 -8.75 22.03 16.13
CA MET A 27 -8.41 23.06 15.16
C MET A 27 -9.15 22.82 13.85
N ASP A 28 -9.38 23.88 13.08
CA ASP A 28 -10.04 23.77 11.78
C ASP A 28 -9.10 23.13 10.76
N ASN A 29 -9.63 22.28 9.88
CA ASN A 29 -8.89 21.72 8.75
C ASN A 29 -8.82 22.73 7.59
N SER A 30 -8.27 23.91 7.91
CA SER A 30 -8.06 25.04 7.01
C SER A 30 -6.60 25.45 7.07
N THR A 31 -6.15 26.26 6.11
CA THR A 31 -4.77 26.79 6.10
C THR A 31 -4.42 27.50 7.40
N ASP A 32 -5.35 28.24 7.99
CA ASP A 32 -5.14 28.93 9.27
C ASP A 32 -5.03 27.95 10.45
N GLY A 33 -5.94 26.97 10.54
CA GLY A 33 -5.89 25.96 11.60
C GLY A 33 -4.62 25.12 11.54
N ILE A 34 -4.14 24.79 10.33
CA ILE A 34 -2.85 24.11 10.13
C ILE A 34 -1.68 24.99 10.60
N ARG A 35 -1.66 26.30 10.29
CA ARG A 35 -0.62 27.21 10.81
C ARG A 35 -0.63 27.27 12.34
N ARG A 36 -1.81 27.34 12.96
CA ARG A 36 -1.95 27.30 14.43
C ARG A 36 -1.41 25.97 15.00
N CYS A 37 -1.63 24.86 14.30
CA CYS A 37 -1.06 23.56 14.67
C CYS A 37 0.47 23.55 14.60
N VAL A 38 1.07 24.08 13.53
CA VAL A 38 2.53 24.22 13.40
C VAL A 38 3.10 25.06 14.54
N ALA A 39 2.48 26.21 14.84
CA ALA A 39 2.91 27.06 15.94
C ALA A 39 2.84 26.35 17.31
N LEU A 40 1.80 25.55 17.54
CA LEU A 40 1.68 24.71 18.74
C LEU A 40 2.78 23.64 18.79
N CYS A 41 3.05 22.95 17.68
CA CYS A 41 4.10 21.93 17.60
C CYS A 41 5.49 22.52 17.81
N ASN A 42 5.76 23.74 17.33
CA ASN A 42 7.02 24.45 17.56
C ASN A 42 7.26 24.76 19.04
N LYS A 43 6.20 25.07 19.80
CA LYS A 43 6.28 25.29 21.25
C LYS A 43 6.49 23.99 22.02
N ILE A 44 5.79 22.92 21.63
CA ILE A 44 5.82 21.64 22.34
C ILE A 44 7.08 20.83 22.02
N ARG A 45 7.61 20.95 20.79
CA ARG A 45 8.69 20.11 20.22
C ARG A 45 8.41 18.61 20.42
N PRO A 46 7.35 18.06 19.80
CA PRO A 46 7.05 16.64 19.91
C PRO A 46 8.14 15.80 19.24
N GLU A 47 8.44 14.65 19.83
CA GLU A 47 9.34 13.64 19.24
C GLU A 47 8.72 12.99 18.01
N LEU A 48 7.39 12.81 18.02
CA LEU A 48 6.65 12.18 16.95
C LEU A 48 5.20 12.68 16.94
N ILE A 49 4.71 13.04 15.76
CA ILE A 49 3.31 13.33 15.49
C ILE A 49 2.72 12.15 14.72
N VAL A 50 1.62 11.59 15.19
CA VAL A 50 0.96 10.45 14.56
C VAL A 50 -0.46 10.83 14.19
N MET A 51 -0.87 10.43 12.98
CA MET A 51 -2.25 10.57 12.50
C MET A 51 -2.69 9.31 11.78
N GLU A 52 -3.99 9.04 11.75
CA GLU A 52 -4.52 7.96 10.93
C GLU A 52 -4.85 8.42 9.50
N ALA A 53 -4.80 7.50 8.55
CA ALA A 53 -5.16 7.80 7.15
C ALA A 53 -6.69 7.92 6.98
N THR A 54 -7.19 9.14 6.78
CA THR A 54 -8.61 9.53 6.72
C THR A 54 -9.07 9.85 5.30
N GLY A 55 -8.78 8.95 4.34
CA GLY A 55 -9.26 9.10 2.97
C GLY A 55 -8.69 10.32 2.21
N GLY A 56 -7.65 10.97 2.74
CA GLY A 56 -6.95 12.08 2.09
C GLY A 56 -7.02 13.41 2.84
N TYR A 57 -7.91 13.56 3.83
CA TYR A 57 -8.03 14.80 4.60
C TYR A 57 -6.78 15.11 5.44
N GLU A 58 -6.02 14.08 5.80
CA GLU A 58 -4.78 14.17 6.56
C GLU A 58 -3.59 14.67 5.74
N LEU A 59 -3.66 14.61 4.40
CA LEU A 59 -2.49 14.79 3.54
C LEU A 59 -1.89 16.19 3.65
N THR A 60 -2.73 17.23 3.62
CA THR A 60 -2.27 18.62 3.71
C THR A 60 -1.60 18.89 5.05
N LEU A 61 -2.24 18.48 6.15
CA LEU A 61 -1.68 18.65 7.50
C LEU A 61 -0.36 17.89 7.66
N ALA A 62 -0.30 16.63 7.23
CA ALA A 62 0.92 15.82 7.25
C ALA A 62 2.04 16.47 6.45
N ALA A 63 1.76 16.90 5.22
CA ALA A 63 2.75 17.50 4.33
C ALA A 63 3.30 18.82 4.89
N THR A 64 2.45 19.67 5.47
CA THR A 64 2.88 20.92 6.09
C THR A 64 3.75 20.66 7.32
N LEU A 65 3.35 19.76 8.23
CA LEU A 65 4.16 19.42 9.40
C LEU A 65 5.51 18.80 9.01
N GLN A 66 5.53 17.93 7.99
CA GLN A 66 6.79 17.38 7.46
C GLN A 66 7.67 18.45 6.81
N ALA A 67 7.09 19.44 6.12
CA ALA A 67 7.83 20.54 5.52
C ALA A 67 8.52 21.43 6.55
N GLU A 68 7.88 21.60 7.72
CA GLU A 68 8.42 22.30 8.89
C GLU A 68 9.45 21.47 9.70
N GLY A 69 9.77 20.26 9.22
CA GLY A 69 10.80 19.40 9.82
C GLY A 69 10.32 18.49 10.95
N PHE A 70 9.01 18.39 11.20
CA PHE A 70 8.49 17.47 12.21
C PHE A 70 8.52 16.02 11.74
N ALA A 71 8.82 15.10 12.66
CA ALA A 71 8.64 13.67 12.45
C ALA A 71 7.14 13.34 12.48
N VAL A 72 6.58 12.97 11.33
CA VAL A 72 5.16 12.64 11.17
C VAL A 72 4.98 11.21 10.70
N ALA A 73 4.14 10.43 11.38
CA ALA A 73 3.73 9.09 10.95
C ALA A 73 2.23 9.04 10.61
N VAL A 74 1.91 8.72 9.35
CA VAL A 74 0.54 8.44 8.90
C VAL A 74 0.31 6.93 8.96
N VAL A 75 -0.57 6.49 9.86
CA VAL A 75 -0.77 5.07 10.19
C VAL A 75 -2.07 4.55 9.58
N ASN A 76 -2.07 3.28 9.21
CA ASN A 76 -3.28 2.61 8.74
C ASN A 76 -4.35 2.58 9.86
N PRO A 77 -5.58 3.08 9.61
CA PRO A 77 -6.67 3.11 10.61
C PRO A 77 -6.96 1.76 11.25
N ARG A 78 -6.73 0.66 10.51
CA ARG A 78 -6.91 -0.69 11.06
C ARG A 78 -5.94 -0.97 12.21
N ARG A 79 -4.69 -0.51 12.15
CA ARG A 79 -3.72 -0.71 13.24
C ARG A 79 -4.13 0.06 14.50
N ILE A 80 -4.61 1.29 14.32
CA ILE A 80 -5.13 2.12 15.42
C ILE A 80 -6.36 1.43 16.03
N ARG A 81 -7.29 0.95 15.20
CA ARG A 81 -8.49 0.24 15.68
C ARG A 81 -8.18 -1.09 16.37
N ASP A 82 -7.24 -1.88 15.85
CA ASP A 82 -6.82 -3.13 16.49
C ASP A 82 -6.15 -2.84 17.85
N PHE A 83 -5.38 -1.75 17.97
CA PHE A 83 -4.80 -1.28 19.23
C PHE A 83 -5.87 -0.78 20.21
N ALA A 84 -6.83 0.03 19.75
CA ALA A 84 -7.94 0.53 20.57
C ALA A 84 -8.72 -0.62 21.22
N ARG A 85 -9.03 -1.66 20.44
CA ARG A 85 -9.69 -2.88 20.93
C ARG A 85 -8.86 -3.61 21.98
N ALA A 86 -7.55 -3.76 21.74
CA ALA A 86 -6.65 -4.39 22.69
C ALA A 86 -6.51 -3.58 23.99
N ALA A 87 -6.63 -2.26 23.91
CA ALA A 87 -6.61 -1.36 25.06
C ALA A 87 -7.96 -1.25 25.80
N GLY A 88 -8.99 -2.00 25.39
CA GLY A 88 -10.32 -1.96 26.00
C GLY A 88 -11.15 -0.73 25.65
N GLN A 89 -10.72 0.08 24.67
CA GLN A 89 -11.43 1.26 24.22
C GLN A 89 -12.54 0.88 23.23
N ILE A 90 -13.79 0.86 23.69
CA ILE A 90 -14.97 0.51 22.88
C ILE A 90 -15.70 1.77 22.37
N ALA A 91 -15.74 2.83 23.18
CA ALA A 91 -16.37 4.09 22.83
C ALA A 91 -15.56 4.86 21.78
N LYS A 92 -16.25 5.43 20.78
CA LYS A 92 -15.65 6.20 19.68
C LYS A 92 -16.10 7.66 19.75
N THR A 93 -15.13 8.56 19.92
CA THR A 93 -15.30 10.02 19.74
C THR A 93 -13.99 10.56 19.20
N ASP A 94 -14.00 11.63 18.41
CA ASP A 94 -12.79 12.16 17.76
C ASP A 94 -11.67 12.49 18.77
N ARG A 95 -12.01 12.99 19.98
CA ARG A 95 -11.04 13.23 21.06
C ARG A 95 -10.43 11.95 21.61
N LEU A 96 -11.25 10.93 21.84
CA LEU A 96 -10.76 9.61 22.28
C LEU A 96 -9.89 8.96 21.21
N ASP A 97 -10.24 9.14 19.93
CA ASP A 97 -9.47 8.63 18.80
C ASP A 97 -8.08 9.31 18.74
N ALA A 98 -8.01 10.64 18.86
CA ALA A 98 -6.74 11.37 18.96
C ALA A 98 -5.87 10.90 20.14
N ARG A 99 -6.49 10.66 21.31
CA ARG A 99 -5.81 10.12 22.50
C ARG A 99 -5.26 8.71 22.27
N ILE A 100 -6.05 7.82 21.67
CA ILE A 100 -5.63 6.46 21.31
C ILE A 100 -4.47 6.50 20.31
N ILE A 101 -4.51 7.40 19.32
CA ILE A 101 -3.42 7.58 18.35
C ILE A 101 -2.13 8.01 19.07
N ALA A 102 -2.21 8.91 20.05
CA ALA A 102 -1.05 9.35 20.83
C ALA A 102 -0.47 8.20 21.69
N GLN A 103 -1.33 7.38 22.30
CA GLN A 103 -0.90 6.20 23.07
C GLN A 103 -0.27 5.13 22.16
N PHE A 104 -0.86 4.91 20.98
CA PHE A 104 -0.29 4.04 19.96
C PHE A 104 1.11 4.51 19.56
N ALA A 105 1.33 5.82 19.39
CA ALA A 105 2.62 6.40 19.05
C ALA A 105 3.70 6.06 20.09
N SER A 106 3.39 6.25 21.37
CA SER A 106 4.31 5.95 22.47
C SER A 106 4.56 4.46 22.68
N THR A 107 3.66 3.58 22.24
CA THR A 107 3.76 2.14 22.49
C THR A 107 4.37 1.39 21.31
N MET A 108 3.94 1.71 20.08
CA MET A 108 4.28 0.99 18.86
C MET A 108 5.40 1.64 18.06
N GLU A 109 5.79 2.86 18.43
CA GLU A 109 6.91 3.63 17.85
C GLU A 109 6.95 3.56 16.32
N PRO A 110 5.86 3.97 15.62
CA PRO A 110 5.83 3.88 14.19
C PRO A 110 6.91 4.78 13.58
N MET A 111 7.63 4.26 12.59
CA MET A 111 8.60 5.05 11.85
C MET A 111 7.91 6.25 11.18
N PRO A 112 8.54 7.43 11.15
CA PRO A 112 8.05 8.57 10.38
C PRO A 112 7.77 8.16 8.93
N THR A 113 6.63 8.61 8.42
CA THR A 113 6.27 8.43 7.02
C THR A 113 7.16 9.33 6.18
N GLU A 114 7.67 8.81 5.07
CA GLU A 114 8.45 9.63 4.15
C GLU A 114 7.63 10.82 3.66
N ARG A 115 8.31 11.96 3.49
CA ARG A 115 7.69 13.18 2.99
C ARG A 115 7.04 12.90 1.64
N ILE A 116 5.72 13.06 1.58
CA ILE A 116 4.99 12.94 0.33
C ILE A 116 5.30 14.22 -0.45
N ASN A 117 6.17 14.15 -1.46
CA ASN A 117 6.32 15.24 -2.41
C ASN A 117 5.13 15.24 -3.40
N GLU A 118 4.86 16.40 -4.00
CA GLU A 118 3.74 16.59 -4.94
C GLU A 118 3.76 15.56 -6.08
N ASN A 119 4.96 15.19 -6.54
CA ASN A 119 5.16 14.15 -7.55
C ASN A 119 4.60 12.79 -7.09
N THR A 120 4.98 12.34 -5.89
CA THR A 120 4.49 11.07 -5.32
C THR A 120 2.99 11.11 -5.10
N GLN A 121 2.42 12.26 -4.69
CA GLN A 121 0.98 12.41 -4.51
C GLN A 121 0.23 12.32 -5.85
N LYS A 122 0.72 13.01 -6.88
CA LYS A 122 0.17 12.95 -8.24
C LYS A 122 0.19 11.52 -8.77
N LEU A 123 1.31 10.81 -8.63
CA LEU A 123 1.45 9.42 -9.06
C LEU A 123 0.48 8.48 -8.32
N LYS A 124 0.34 8.63 -7.00
CA LYS A 124 -0.65 7.88 -6.21
C LYS A 124 -2.07 8.14 -6.68
N ALA A 125 -2.42 9.39 -7.00
CA ALA A 125 -3.75 9.75 -7.49
C ALA A 125 -4.04 9.09 -8.85
N LEU A 126 -3.08 9.13 -9.78
CA LEU A 126 -3.19 8.46 -11.09
C LEU A 126 -3.41 6.96 -10.94
N VAL A 127 -2.65 6.29 -10.09
CA VAL A 127 -2.78 4.85 -9.86
C VAL A 127 -4.08 4.48 -9.13
N ALA A 128 -4.54 5.31 -8.19
CA ALA A 128 -5.85 5.16 -7.58
C ALA A 128 -6.97 5.28 -8.63
N ARG A 129 -6.88 6.26 -9.54
CA ARG A 129 -7.85 6.43 -10.63
C ARG A 129 -7.83 5.26 -11.60
N ARG A 130 -6.64 4.80 -12.02
CA ARG A 130 -6.48 3.59 -12.84
C ARG A 130 -7.18 2.39 -12.22
N SER A 131 -7.00 2.21 -10.91
CA SER A 131 -7.62 1.13 -10.15
C SER A 131 -9.15 1.16 -10.20
N GLN A 132 -9.74 2.35 -10.13
CA GLN A 132 -11.19 2.53 -10.25
C GLN A 132 -11.67 2.18 -11.67
N LEU A 133 -10.96 2.66 -12.70
CA LEU A 133 -11.28 2.41 -14.10
C LEU A 133 -11.20 0.91 -14.44
N VAL A 134 -10.20 0.19 -13.95
CA VAL A 134 -10.13 -1.28 -14.12
C VAL A 134 -11.33 -1.98 -13.47
N GLY A 135 -11.76 -1.51 -12.30
CA GLY A 135 -12.95 -2.03 -11.63
C GLY A 135 -14.22 -1.80 -12.46
N LEU A 136 -14.39 -0.59 -13.01
CA LEU A 136 -15.50 -0.26 -13.92
C LEU A 136 -15.44 -1.09 -15.20
N HIS A 137 -14.27 -1.21 -15.84
CA HIS A 137 -14.07 -2.02 -17.04
C HIS A 137 -14.46 -3.48 -16.81
N THR A 138 -14.06 -4.06 -15.69
CA THR A 138 -14.43 -5.43 -15.31
C THR A 138 -15.95 -5.56 -15.14
N ALA A 139 -16.58 -4.60 -14.45
CA ALA A 139 -18.03 -4.60 -14.24
C ALA A 139 -18.80 -4.51 -15.57
N GLU A 140 -18.41 -3.58 -16.45
CA GLU A 140 -19.06 -3.39 -17.75
C GLU A 140 -18.78 -4.55 -18.71
N SER A 141 -17.59 -5.14 -18.68
CA SER A 141 -17.27 -6.33 -19.49
C SER A 141 -18.13 -7.53 -19.10
N ASN A 142 -18.30 -7.77 -17.79
CA ASN A 142 -19.17 -8.82 -17.30
C ASN A 142 -20.65 -8.56 -17.67
N ARG A 143 -21.09 -7.29 -17.62
CA ARG A 143 -22.43 -6.90 -18.08
C ARG A 143 -22.61 -7.18 -19.57
N LEU A 144 -21.60 -6.86 -20.39
CA LEU A 144 -21.65 -7.10 -21.83
C LEU A 144 -21.71 -8.59 -22.18
N GLU A 145 -21.03 -9.44 -21.42
CA GLU A 145 -21.05 -10.89 -21.57
C GLU A 145 -22.46 -11.46 -21.38
N HIS A 146 -23.23 -10.91 -20.44
CA HIS A 146 -24.59 -11.35 -20.11
C HIS A 146 -25.70 -10.45 -20.67
N ALA A 147 -25.37 -9.49 -21.54
CA ALA A 147 -26.34 -8.56 -22.09
C ALA A 147 -27.07 -9.15 -23.31
N ASP A 148 -28.40 -9.22 -23.18
CA ASP A 148 -29.33 -9.54 -24.26
C ASP A 148 -29.81 -8.27 -24.98
N GLY A 149 -30.09 -8.39 -26.28
CA GLY A 149 -30.58 -7.28 -27.10
C GLY A 149 -29.48 -6.38 -27.69
N LYS A 150 -29.62 -6.04 -28.97
CA LYS A 150 -28.62 -5.29 -29.75
C LYS A 150 -28.38 -3.87 -29.18
N GLU A 151 -29.42 -3.21 -28.70
CA GLU A 151 -29.35 -1.84 -28.19
C GLU A 151 -28.60 -1.77 -26.86
N ILE A 152 -28.89 -2.67 -25.93
CA ILE A 152 -28.22 -2.76 -24.63
C ILE A 152 -26.74 -3.08 -24.82
N ARG A 153 -26.41 -4.06 -25.67
CA ARG A 153 -25.02 -4.39 -26.02
C ARG A 153 -24.28 -3.19 -26.63
N ARG A 154 -24.94 -2.41 -27.50
CA ARG A 154 -24.35 -1.19 -28.09
C ARG A 154 -24.09 -0.12 -27.04
N SER A 155 -25.01 0.08 -26.11
CA SER A 155 -24.85 1.01 -24.98
C SER A 155 -23.67 0.63 -24.09
N ILE A 156 -23.59 -0.61 -23.63
CA ILE A 156 -22.50 -1.11 -22.78
C ILE A 156 -21.15 -1.03 -23.51
N THR A 157 -21.12 -1.41 -24.80
CA THR A 157 -19.90 -1.33 -25.61
C THR A 157 -19.39 0.12 -25.72
N ALA A 158 -20.28 1.11 -25.83
CA ALA A 158 -19.89 2.51 -25.86
C ALA A 158 -19.23 2.94 -24.53
N VAL A 159 -19.79 2.50 -23.38
CA VAL A 159 -19.22 2.76 -22.06
C VAL A 159 -17.85 2.08 -21.90
N VAL A 160 -17.71 0.81 -22.29
CA VAL A 160 -16.43 0.07 -22.27
C VAL A 160 -15.37 0.83 -23.06
N LYS A 161 -15.68 1.31 -24.27
CA LYS A 161 -14.74 2.09 -25.09
C LYS A 161 -14.27 3.37 -24.41
N VAL A 162 -15.17 4.09 -23.73
CA VAL A 162 -14.79 5.29 -22.97
C VAL A 162 -13.85 4.93 -21.82
N ILE A 163 -14.15 3.86 -21.08
CA ILE A 163 -13.29 3.40 -19.98
C ILE A 163 -11.91 2.98 -20.49
N GLU A 164 -11.84 2.26 -21.62
CA GLU A 164 -10.57 1.85 -22.23
C GLU A 164 -9.73 3.05 -22.69
N ALA A 165 -10.35 4.06 -23.30
CA ALA A 165 -9.67 5.29 -23.67
C ALA A 165 -9.09 6.01 -22.44
N GLN A 166 -9.88 6.11 -21.36
CA GLN A 166 -9.42 6.69 -20.10
C GLN A 166 -8.28 5.89 -19.46
N LEU A 167 -8.34 4.55 -19.51
CA LEU A 167 -7.25 3.68 -19.05
C LEU A 167 -5.96 3.96 -19.82
N LYS A 168 -6.02 4.07 -21.16
CA LYS A 168 -4.85 4.42 -21.98
C LYS A 168 -4.26 5.78 -21.61
N THR A 169 -5.11 6.79 -21.39
CA THR A 169 -4.66 8.12 -20.96
C THR A 169 -3.97 8.08 -19.61
N ILE A 170 -4.56 7.41 -18.62
CA ILE A 170 -3.98 7.30 -17.27
C ILE A 170 -2.68 6.49 -17.30
N ASP A 171 -2.62 5.40 -18.08
CA ASP A 171 -1.42 4.57 -18.21
C ASP A 171 -0.26 5.36 -18.83
N ARG A 172 -0.54 6.20 -19.84
CA ARG A 172 0.45 7.13 -20.41
C ARG A 172 0.96 8.12 -19.35
N GLN A 173 0.06 8.77 -18.61
CA GLN A 173 0.43 9.73 -17.57
C GLN A 173 1.28 9.11 -16.44
N ILE A 174 0.99 7.86 -16.06
CA ILE A 174 1.78 7.11 -15.08
C ILE A 174 3.19 6.86 -15.63
N THR A 175 3.29 6.37 -16.87
CA THR A 175 4.58 6.09 -17.52
C THR A 175 5.42 7.35 -17.64
N GLU A 176 4.87 8.43 -18.19
CA GLU A 176 5.54 9.73 -18.31
C GLU A 176 6.03 10.24 -16.94
N HIS A 177 5.22 10.10 -15.88
CA HIS A 177 5.62 10.54 -14.55
C HIS A 177 6.79 9.72 -13.98
N ILE A 178 6.80 8.41 -14.23
CA ILE A 178 7.88 7.53 -13.79
C ILE A 178 9.17 7.81 -14.59
N GLU A 179 9.07 7.98 -15.90
CA GLU A 179 10.22 8.28 -16.78
C GLU A 179 10.88 9.62 -16.42
N ASN A 180 10.08 10.63 -16.05
CA ASN A 180 10.54 11.93 -15.61
C ASN A 180 11.08 11.95 -14.16
N THR A 181 11.01 10.83 -13.43
CA THR A 181 11.52 10.72 -12.07
C THR A 181 12.64 9.69 -12.02
N PRO A 182 13.94 10.09 -12.07
CA PRO A 182 15.07 9.18 -12.22
C PRO A 182 15.08 8.00 -11.25
N GLN A 183 14.76 8.25 -9.97
CA GLN A 183 14.73 7.21 -8.94
C GLN A 183 13.59 6.20 -9.17
N LEU A 184 12.43 6.64 -9.68
CA LEU A 184 11.32 5.74 -9.98
C LEU A 184 11.59 4.96 -11.26
N ARG A 185 12.13 5.61 -12.28
CA ARG A 185 12.56 4.97 -13.54
C ARG A 185 13.55 3.84 -13.27
N GLN A 186 14.62 4.11 -12.52
CA GLN A 186 15.62 3.09 -12.18
C GLN A 186 14.99 1.88 -11.47
N ARG A 187 14.11 2.13 -10.48
CA ARG A 187 13.40 1.06 -9.76
C ARG A 187 12.48 0.27 -10.68
N SER A 188 11.81 0.94 -11.61
CA SER A 188 10.92 0.29 -12.58
C SER A 188 11.71 -0.60 -13.54
N GLU A 189 12.81 -0.10 -14.11
CA GLU A 189 13.70 -0.88 -15.00
C GLU A 189 14.28 -2.12 -14.31
N ILE A 190 14.60 -2.03 -13.02
CA ILE A 190 15.04 -3.18 -12.22
C ILE A 190 13.92 -4.23 -12.14
N ILE A 191 12.70 -3.83 -11.83
CA ILE A 191 11.56 -4.74 -11.67
C ILE A 191 11.13 -5.35 -13.01
N ASP A 192 11.12 -4.54 -14.06
CA ASP A 192 10.77 -4.94 -15.43
C ASP A 192 11.76 -5.96 -16.02
N SER A 193 13.02 -5.94 -15.58
CA SER A 193 14.03 -6.91 -16.03
C SER A 193 13.72 -8.37 -15.66
N VAL A 194 12.76 -8.62 -14.76
CA VAL A 194 12.36 -9.99 -14.37
C VAL A 194 11.55 -10.64 -15.49
N PRO A 195 11.96 -11.80 -16.04
CA PRO A 195 11.21 -12.48 -17.09
C PRO A 195 9.75 -12.75 -16.68
N GLY A 196 8.82 -12.25 -17.50
CA GLY A 196 7.38 -12.34 -17.27
C GLY A 196 6.77 -11.23 -16.40
N ILE A 197 7.57 -10.25 -15.99
CA ILE A 197 7.11 -8.94 -15.52
C ILE A 197 7.24 -7.96 -16.68
N GLY A 198 6.26 -7.07 -16.81
CA GLY A 198 6.24 -6.04 -17.83
C GLY A 198 6.08 -4.65 -17.22
N PRO A 199 6.19 -3.58 -18.05
CA PRO A 199 6.33 -2.21 -17.59
C PRO A 199 5.13 -1.74 -16.77
N THR A 200 3.91 -2.14 -17.14
CA THR A 200 2.70 -1.82 -16.36
C THR A 200 2.74 -2.38 -14.94
N THR A 201 3.26 -3.61 -14.78
CA THR A 201 3.37 -4.23 -13.45
C THR A 201 4.51 -3.61 -12.66
N ALA A 202 5.64 -3.34 -13.32
CA ALA A 202 6.77 -2.66 -12.70
C ALA A 202 6.38 -1.28 -12.18
N ASN A 203 5.75 -0.46 -13.02
CA ASN A 203 5.23 0.86 -12.66
C ASN A 203 4.24 0.80 -11.50
N MET A 204 3.29 -0.15 -11.54
CA MET A 204 2.34 -0.37 -10.44
C MET A 204 3.05 -0.69 -9.13
N LEU A 205 4.07 -1.56 -9.14
CA LEU A 205 4.82 -1.91 -7.94
C LEU A 205 5.65 -0.75 -7.40
N VAL A 206 6.31 0.03 -8.27
CA VAL A 206 7.06 1.22 -7.85
C VAL A 206 6.14 2.24 -7.16
N THR A 207 4.92 2.42 -7.68
CA THR A 207 3.96 3.38 -7.10
C THR A 207 3.26 2.86 -5.85
N GLU A 208 2.72 1.64 -5.87
CA GLU A 208 1.88 1.12 -4.80
C GLU A 208 2.64 0.43 -3.67
N LEU A 209 3.94 0.16 -3.90
CA LEU A 209 4.81 -0.52 -2.96
C LEU A 209 6.14 0.24 -2.81
N PRO A 210 6.13 1.50 -2.33
CA PRO A 210 7.33 2.29 -2.16
C PRO A 210 8.35 1.64 -1.20
N GLU A 211 7.91 0.73 -0.33
CA GLU A 211 8.75 -0.02 0.60
C GLU A 211 9.60 -1.12 -0.06
N LEU A 212 9.33 -1.46 -1.33
CA LEU A 212 10.06 -2.47 -2.08
C LEU A 212 11.55 -2.09 -2.21
N GLY A 213 12.44 -2.91 -1.66
CA GLY A 213 13.88 -2.61 -1.57
C GLY A 213 14.35 -2.23 -0.16
N ARG A 214 13.43 -1.89 0.75
CA ARG A 214 13.77 -1.47 2.12
C ARG A 214 13.44 -2.51 3.18
N LEU A 215 12.39 -3.29 2.94
CA LEU A 215 11.90 -4.28 3.90
C LEU A 215 12.67 -5.59 3.80
N ASN A 216 12.67 -6.36 4.89
CA ASN A 216 13.17 -7.73 4.84
C ASN A 216 12.15 -8.70 4.19
N ARG A 217 12.60 -9.91 3.83
CA ARG A 217 11.78 -10.93 3.16
C ARG A 217 10.47 -11.29 3.89
N ARG A 218 10.44 -11.22 5.23
CA ARG A 218 9.26 -11.54 6.03
C ARG A 218 8.29 -10.36 6.01
N GLN A 219 8.80 -9.15 6.21
CA GLN A 219 8.04 -7.91 6.21
C GLN A 219 7.36 -7.67 4.85
N ILE A 220 8.08 -7.80 3.73
CA ILE A 220 7.49 -7.56 2.40
C ILE A 220 6.40 -8.59 2.05
N ALA A 221 6.63 -9.86 2.39
CA ALA A 221 5.65 -10.93 2.17
C ALA A 221 4.40 -10.73 3.04
N ALA A 222 4.56 -10.29 4.29
CA ALA A 222 3.45 -9.97 5.18
C ALA A 222 2.70 -8.72 4.72
N LEU A 223 3.41 -7.67 4.28
CA LEU A 223 2.83 -6.42 3.79
C LEU A 223 1.89 -6.66 2.60
N ILE A 224 2.26 -7.53 1.67
CA ILE A 224 1.39 -7.88 0.52
C ILE A 224 0.31 -8.91 0.92
N GLY A 225 0.53 -9.68 1.99
CA GLY A 225 -0.39 -10.73 2.43
C GLY A 225 -0.16 -12.05 1.69
N VAL A 226 1.08 -12.35 1.32
CA VAL A 226 1.51 -13.64 0.72
C VAL A 226 2.32 -14.50 1.69
N ALA A 227 2.58 -14.01 2.90
CA ALA A 227 3.18 -14.79 3.96
C ALA A 227 2.17 -15.83 4.52
N PRO A 228 2.52 -17.12 4.59
CA PRO A 228 1.69 -18.12 5.24
C PRO A 228 1.74 -17.92 6.76
N MET A 229 0.57 -17.74 7.38
CA MET A 229 0.41 -17.51 8.82
C MET A 229 0.14 -18.82 9.56
N ALA A 230 0.75 -18.96 10.75
CA ALA A 230 0.47 -20.07 11.65
C ALA A 230 -0.96 -20.01 12.18
N ARG A 231 -1.58 -21.19 12.30
CA ARG A 231 -2.92 -21.37 12.89
C ARG A 231 -2.88 -22.59 13.81
N ASP A 232 -2.03 -22.50 14.82
CA ASP A 232 -1.81 -23.58 15.79
C ASP A 232 -2.31 -23.12 17.17
N SER A 233 -2.86 -24.05 17.95
CA SER A 233 -3.32 -23.80 19.32
C SER A 233 -3.18 -25.06 20.17
N GLY A 234 -2.36 -25.01 21.22
CA GLY A 234 -2.02 -26.20 22.00
C GLY A 234 -1.47 -27.31 21.10
N SER A 235 -2.13 -28.47 21.09
CA SER A 235 -1.81 -29.63 20.24
C SER A 235 -2.31 -29.50 18.79
N PHE A 236 -3.20 -28.54 18.49
CA PHE A 236 -3.75 -28.36 17.15
C PHE A 236 -2.71 -27.78 16.19
N ARG A 237 -2.53 -28.45 15.04
CA ARG A 237 -1.72 -27.97 13.90
C ARG A 237 -2.61 -27.66 12.70
N GLY A 238 -2.94 -26.39 12.53
CA GLY A 238 -3.82 -25.95 11.44
C GLY A 238 -3.08 -25.73 10.11
N LYS A 239 -3.84 -25.84 9.01
CA LYS A 239 -3.34 -25.47 7.68
C LYS A 239 -2.94 -23.99 7.68
N ARG A 240 -1.70 -23.72 7.27
CA ARG A 240 -1.19 -22.36 7.09
C ARG A 240 -1.99 -21.65 5.99
N MET A 241 -2.45 -20.43 6.25
CA MET A 241 -3.20 -19.63 5.30
C MET A 241 -2.53 -18.28 5.09
N THR A 242 -2.63 -17.73 3.88
CA THR A 242 -2.26 -16.34 3.63
C THR A 242 -3.43 -15.44 3.99
N GLY A 243 -3.16 -14.28 4.58
CA GLY A 243 -4.21 -13.38 5.07
C GLY A 243 -3.66 -11.98 5.35
N GLY A 244 -4.55 -11.01 5.48
CA GLY A 244 -4.18 -9.61 5.72
C GLY A 244 -3.44 -8.96 4.54
N GLY A 245 -2.61 -7.97 4.86
CA GLY A 245 -1.79 -7.21 3.92
C GLY A 245 -2.56 -6.36 2.91
N ARG A 246 -1.85 -5.87 1.89
CA ARG A 246 -2.37 -5.08 0.75
C ARG A 246 -3.03 -6.02 -0.27
N LYS A 247 -4.24 -6.50 0.04
CA LYS A 247 -5.03 -7.43 -0.81
C LYS A 247 -5.09 -7.00 -2.28
N LYS A 248 -5.20 -5.70 -2.58
CA LYS A 248 -5.23 -5.16 -3.95
C LYS A 248 -3.94 -5.49 -4.73
N ILE A 249 -2.78 -5.29 -4.12
CA ILE A 249 -1.47 -5.62 -4.74
C ILE A 249 -1.37 -7.13 -4.95
N ARG A 250 -1.75 -7.93 -3.95
CA ARG A 250 -1.76 -9.40 -4.06
C ARG A 250 -2.64 -9.89 -5.22
N SER A 251 -3.84 -9.33 -5.36
CA SER A 251 -4.74 -9.66 -6.49
C SER A 251 -4.12 -9.28 -7.84
N ARG A 252 -3.49 -8.11 -7.94
CA ARG A 252 -2.85 -7.65 -9.19
C ARG A 252 -1.60 -8.43 -9.56
N LEU A 253 -0.87 -8.95 -8.59
CA LEU A 253 0.29 -9.80 -8.82
C LEU A 253 -0.08 -11.18 -9.37
N PHE A 254 -1.35 -11.59 -9.35
CA PHE A 254 -1.77 -12.91 -9.80
C PHE A 254 -1.42 -13.17 -11.27
N MET A 255 -1.87 -12.30 -12.18
CA MET A 255 -1.61 -12.46 -13.62
C MET A 255 -0.11 -12.35 -13.96
N PRO A 256 0.65 -11.36 -13.46
CA PRO A 256 2.11 -11.33 -13.63
C PRO A 256 2.80 -12.57 -13.09
N THR A 257 2.33 -13.16 -11.98
CA THR A 257 2.91 -14.41 -11.46
C THR A 257 2.68 -15.58 -12.42
N LEU A 258 1.49 -15.68 -13.03
CA LEU A 258 1.22 -16.72 -14.05
C LEU A 258 2.13 -16.57 -15.27
N VAL A 259 2.30 -15.35 -15.77
CA VAL A 259 3.19 -15.04 -16.89
C VAL A 259 4.64 -15.35 -16.52
N ALA A 260 5.07 -14.96 -15.32
CA ALA A 260 6.41 -15.28 -14.81
C ALA A 260 6.63 -16.79 -14.72
N VAL A 261 5.67 -17.59 -14.26
CA VAL A 261 5.78 -19.07 -14.29
C VAL A 261 5.95 -19.61 -15.72
N ARG A 262 5.36 -18.97 -16.73
CA ARG A 262 5.48 -19.41 -18.13
C ARG A 262 6.85 -19.06 -18.72
N HIS A 263 7.33 -17.84 -18.48
CA HIS A 263 8.50 -17.27 -19.17
C HIS A 263 9.80 -17.30 -18.36
N ASN A 264 9.74 -17.53 -17.04
CA ASN A 264 10.90 -17.57 -16.17
C ASN A 264 11.24 -19.02 -15.76
N PRO A 265 12.32 -19.63 -16.30
CA PRO A 265 12.65 -21.02 -16.02
C PRO A 265 12.85 -21.34 -14.52
N ILE A 266 13.41 -20.40 -13.75
CA ILE A 266 13.64 -20.57 -12.30
C ILE A 266 12.31 -20.66 -11.56
N LEU A 267 11.38 -19.74 -11.85
CA LEU A 267 10.06 -19.72 -11.21
C LEU A 267 9.20 -20.90 -11.67
N ARG A 268 9.31 -21.30 -12.94
CA ARG A 268 8.67 -22.49 -13.50
C ARG A 268 9.11 -23.77 -12.80
N ALA A 269 10.42 -23.95 -12.62
CA ALA A 269 10.98 -25.10 -11.91
C ALA A 269 10.50 -25.13 -10.45
N TYR A 270 10.48 -23.98 -9.77
CA TYR A 270 9.97 -23.88 -8.41
C TYR A 270 8.47 -24.23 -8.31
N TYR A 271 7.65 -23.72 -9.26
CA TYR A 271 6.23 -24.05 -9.35
C TYR A 271 6.00 -25.55 -9.54
N ASN A 272 6.67 -26.17 -10.52
CA ASN A 272 6.55 -27.60 -10.82
C ASN A 272 7.01 -28.47 -9.64
N LYS A 273 8.08 -28.08 -8.93
CA LYS A 273 8.55 -28.75 -7.70
C LYS A 273 7.51 -28.73 -6.58
N LEU A 274 6.69 -27.67 -6.49
CA LEU A 274 5.60 -27.63 -5.49
C LEU A 274 4.43 -28.53 -5.91
N LEU A 275 4.12 -28.59 -7.20
CA LEU A 275 3.09 -29.48 -7.72
C LEU A 275 3.46 -30.95 -7.53
N SER A 276 4.71 -31.34 -7.79
CA SER A 276 5.19 -32.71 -7.58
C SER A 276 5.16 -33.14 -6.11
N ARG A 277 5.15 -32.16 -5.18
CA ARG A 277 4.94 -32.37 -3.73
C ARG A 277 3.46 -32.37 -3.32
N GLY A 278 2.54 -32.48 -4.26
CA GLY A 278 1.10 -32.54 -4.01
C GLY A 278 0.46 -31.21 -3.61
N LYS A 279 1.11 -30.06 -3.82
CA LYS A 279 0.47 -28.76 -3.56
C LYS A 279 -0.55 -28.44 -4.65
N CYS A 280 -1.74 -27.98 -4.25
CA CYS A 280 -2.74 -27.47 -5.20
C CYS A 280 -2.16 -26.31 -6.02
N LYS A 281 -2.59 -26.18 -7.28
CA LYS A 281 -2.12 -25.15 -8.23
C LYS A 281 -2.13 -23.73 -7.64
N MET A 282 -3.22 -23.36 -6.97
CA MET A 282 -3.36 -22.04 -6.33
C MET A 282 -2.35 -21.82 -5.19
N VAL A 283 -2.07 -22.85 -4.38
CA VAL A 283 -1.09 -22.77 -3.29
C VAL A 283 0.32 -22.63 -3.85
N ALA A 284 0.64 -23.41 -4.89
CA ALA A 284 1.92 -23.32 -5.57
C ALA A 284 2.13 -21.93 -6.19
N LEU A 285 1.10 -21.37 -6.83
CA LEU A 285 1.17 -20.04 -7.43
C LEU A 285 1.36 -18.93 -6.39
N VAL A 286 0.66 -18.98 -5.26
CA VAL A 286 0.88 -18.02 -4.16
C VAL A 286 2.30 -18.12 -3.59
N ALA A 287 2.88 -19.33 -3.52
CA ALA A 287 4.26 -19.51 -3.13
C ALA A 287 5.25 -18.91 -4.15
N VAL A 288 4.97 -19.05 -5.45
CA VAL A 288 5.75 -18.37 -6.51
C VAL A 288 5.63 -16.86 -6.39
N MET A 289 4.42 -16.33 -6.16
CA MET A 289 4.20 -14.89 -5.95
C MET A 289 5.03 -14.35 -4.77
N ARG A 290 5.07 -15.10 -3.66
CA ARG A 290 5.94 -14.78 -2.51
C ARG A 290 7.41 -14.79 -2.90
N LYS A 291 7.85 -15.74 -3.73
CA LYS A 291 9.25 -15.83 -4.18
C LYS A 291 9.60 -14.65 -5.09
N LEU A 292 8.73 -14.36 -6.05
CA LEU A 292 8.83 -13.26 -7.00
C LEU A 292 8.98 -11.91 -6.27
N ILE A 293 8.13 -11.61 -5.29
CA ILE A 293 8.24 -10.34 -4.56
C ILE A 293 9.52 -10.25 -3.72
N CYS A 294 9.96 -11.34 -3.09
CA CYS A 294 11.21 -11.35 -2.35
C CYS A 294 12.42 -11.10 -3.26
N ILE A 295 12.39 -11.64 -4.49
CA ILE A 295 13.43 -11.41 -5.49
C ILE A 295 13.43 -9.95 -5.90
N MET A 296 12.28 -9.40 -6.33
CA MET A 296 12.17 -7.98 -6.72
C MET A 296 12.60 -7.05 -5.58
N ASN A 297 12.21 -7.36 -4.33
CA ASN A 297 12.65 -6.60 -3.16
C ASN A 297 14.17 -6.63 -2.97
N THR A 298 14.83 -7.77 -3.21
CA THR A 298 16.29 -7.87 -3.08
C THR A 298 17.01 -7.17 -4.22
N MET A 299 16.51 -7.31 -5.44
CA MET A 299 17.00 -6.62 -6.64
C MET A 299 16.95 -5.10 -6.48
N THR A 300 15.80 -4.56 -6.05
CA THR A 300 15.63 -3.13 -5.80
C THR A 300 16.52 -2.64 -4.65
N LYS A 301 16.75 -3.46 -3.61
CA LYS A 301 17.67 -3.11 -2.52
C LYS A 301 19.11 -2.96 -3.01
N ASN A 302 19.54 -3.85 -3.89
CA ASN A 302 20.92 -3.94 -4.36
C ASN A 302 21.19 -3.16 -5.66
N ASN A 303 20.19 -2.48 -6.21
CA ASN A 303 20.25 -1.82 -7.52
C ASN A 303 20.70 -2.76 -8.65
N GLN A 304 20.19 -4.00 -8.65
CA GLN A 304 20.59 -5.04 -9.60
C GLN A 304 19.41 -5.47 -10.47
N LYS A 305 19.61 -5.48 -11.78
CA LYS A 305 18.69 -6.12 -12.73
C LYS A 305 18.67 -7.64 -12.52
N TRP A 306 17.65 -8.29 -13.06
CA TRP A 306 17.46 -9.73 -12.94
C TRP A 306 18.71 -10.48 -13.39
N ASN A 307 19.21 -11.34 -12.51
CA ASN A 307 20.29 -12.24 -12.82
C ASN A 307 19.93 -13.63 -12.29
N PRO A 308 19.80 -14.65 -13.16
CA PRO A 308 19.43 -15.99 -12.74
C PRO A 308 20.42 -16.60 -11.73
N ASN A 309 21.69 -16.20 -11.77
CA ASN A 309 22.76 -16.77 -10.93
C ASN A 309 22.78 -16.23 -9.49
N LEU A 310 22.16 -15.07 -9.25
CA LEU A 310 22.13 -14.43 -7.93
C LEU A 310 20.94 -14.89 -7.08
N ILE A 311 20.04 -15.71 -7.64
CA ILE A 311 18.80 -16.13 -7.00
C ILE A 311 19.01 -17.49 -6.34
N LYS A 312 19.35 -17.48 -5.05
CA LYS A 312 19.39 -18.72 -4.25
C LYS A 312 17.97 -19.30 -4.15
N ILE A 313 17.78 -20.47 -4.77
CA ILE A 313 16.55 -21.26 -4.65
C ILE A 313 16.53 -21.88 -3.25
N ALA A 314 16.02 -21.13 -2.27
CA ALA A 314 15.47 -21.72 -1.04
C ALA A 314 14.00 -22.16 -1.28
#